data_AF-A0A6A6HAT2-F1
#
_entry.id   AF-A0A6A6HAT2-F1
#
_cell.length_a   1.000
_cell.length_b   1.000
_cell.length_c   1.000
_cell.angle_alpha   90.00
_cell.angle_beta   90.00
_cell.angle_gamma   90.00
#
_symmetry.space_group_name_H-M   'P 1'
#
loop_
_entity.id
_entity.type
_entity.pdbx_description
1 polymer ?
#
loop_
_entity_poly.entity_id
_entity_poly.type
_entity_poly.pdbx_seq_one_letter_code
_entity_poly.pdbx_strand_id
1 'polypeptide(L)'
;MLSRTAMRAPTMVARRGFHSTRAQMSSPYHYPEGPRSNIPFNPLTRFFWLRYWGFCAAGFGLPFGVAGNQPTLVLSLYTTNQNPLLQSGKHTRTVEYIRRLVGKAHI
;
A
#
# COMPACT_ATOMS: atom_id res chain seq x y z
N MET A 1 -29.20 -22.25 -53.40
CA MET A 1 -28.71 -21.05 -52.68
C MET A 1 -27.67 -21.50 -51.67
N LEU A 2 -26.39 -21.21 -51.93
CA LEU A 2 -25.28 -21.63 -51.07
C LEU A 2 -25.30 -20.78 -49.77
N SER A 3 -25.36 -21.43 -48.61
CA SER A 3 -25.39 -20.80 -47.29
C SER A 3 -24.09 -20.03 -47.01
N ARG A 4 -24.19 -18.71 -46.78
CA ARG A 4 -23.08 -17.79 -46.47
C ARG A 4 -22.44 -18.00 -45.08
N THR A 5 -22.58 -19.18 -44.48
CA THR A 5 -22.13 -19.47 -43.10
C THR A 5 -20.69 -19.97 -43.05
N ALA A 6 -19.88 -19.70 -44.08
CA ALA A 6 -18.48 -20.16 -44.17
C ALA A 6 -17.47 -19.04 -44.47
N MET A 7 -17.72 -17.79 -44.04
CA MET A 7 -16.70 -16.72 -44.09
C MET A 7 -16.71 -15.79 -42.87
N ARG A 8 -16.91 -16.32 -41.66
CA ARG A 8 -16.24 -15.69 -40.52
C ARG A 8 -14.81 -16.17 -40.53
N ALA A 9 -13.95 -15.43 -41.23
CA ALA A 9 -12.52 -15.50 -40.99
C ALA A 9 -12.32 -15.39 -39.47
N PRO A 10 -11.46 -16.21 -38.85
CA PRO A 10 -11.01 -15.87 -37.52
C PRO A 10 -10.39 -14.49 -37.68
N THR A 11 -11.01 -13.47 -37.08
CA THR A 11 -10.31 -12.22 -36.84
C THR A 11 -9.16 -12.62 -35.93
N MET A 12 -8.02 -12.95 -36.52
CA MET A 12 -6.79 -13.04 -35.79
C MET A 12 -6.69 -11.69 -35.08
N VAL A 13 -6.93 -11.67 -33.77
CA VAL A 13 -6.49 -10.59 -32.90
C VAL A 13 -4.97 -10.72 -32.78
N ALA A 14 -4.31 -10.73 -33.93
CA ALA A 14 -2.88 -10.63 -34.10
C ALA A 14 -2.72 -9.25 -34.74
N ARG A 15 -2.15 -8.31 -33.97
CA ARG A 15 -1.81 -6.93 -34.36
C ARG A 15 -2.90 -5.87 -34.17
N ARG A 16 -3.57 -5.83 -33.01
CA ARG A 16 -3.79 -4.51 -32.41
C ARG A 16 -2.41 -4.03 -31.96
N GLY A 17 -1.76 -3.27 -32.83
CA GLY A 17 -0.53 -2.54 -32.51
C GLY A 17 -0.83 -1.59 -31.35
N PHE A 18 -0.62 -2.07 -30.12
CA PHE A 18 -0.49 -1.21 -28.96
C PHE A 18 0.80 -0.41 -29.12
N HIS A 19 0.77 0.56 -30.01
CA HIS A 19 1.82 1.56 -30.13
C HIS A 19 1.62 2.51 -28.95
N SER A 20 2.54 2.47 -27.99
CA SER A 20 2.83 3.66 -27.19
C SER A 20 3.26 4.75 -28.16
N THR A 21 2.84 6.00 -27.91
CA THR A 21 3.24 7.24 -28.58
C THR A 21 4.46 7.14 -29.50
N ARG A 22 4.37 7.66 -30.74
CA ARG A 22 5.49 7.78 -31.69
C ARG A 22 6.75 8.24 -30.95
N ALA A 23 7.85 7.50 -31.07
CA ALA A 23 9.12 7.83 -30.42
C ALA A 23 9.48 9.30 -30.71
N GLN A 24 9.47 10.15 -29.68
CA GLN A 24 9.93 11.53 -29.77
C GLN A 24 11.45 11.54 -29.70
N MET A 25 12.09 11.19 -30.83
CA MET A 25 13.55 11.20 -30.98
C MET A 25 14.13 12.62 -31.15
N SER A 26 13.31 13.67 -30.98
CA SER A 26 13.71 15.07 -31.17
C SER A 26 14.31 15.70 -29.91
N SER A 27 14.49 14.93 -28.82
CA SER A 27 15.11 15.40 -27.59
C SER A 27 16.62 15.19 -27.64
N PRO A 28 17.44 16.16 -27.18
CA PRO A 28 18.90 15.99 -27.04
C PRO A 28 19.29 14.78 -26.20
N TYR A 29 18.38 14.28 -25.36
CA TYR A 29 18.57 13.08 -24.53
C TYR A 29 17.90 11.87 -25.19
N HIS A 30 18.72 10.91 -25.63
CA HIS A 30 18.27 9.61 -26.12
C HIS A 30 18.00 8.68 -24.93
N TYR A 31 16.73 8.52 -24.61
CA TYR A 31 16.31 7.48 -23.68
C TYR A 31 16.27 6.14 -24.41
N PRO A 32 16.56 5.03 -23.70
CA PRO A 32 16.37 3.71 -24.27
C PRO A 32 14.93 3.58 -24.76
N GLU A 33 14.79 3.14 -26.00
CA GLU A 33 13.52 2.86 -26.65
C GLU A 33 13.35 1.36 -26.76
N GLY A 34 12.11 0.88 -26.61
CA GLY A 34 11.79 -0.54 -26.69
C GLY A 34 10.96 -1.03 -25.50
N PRO A 35 10.52 -2.29 -25.54
CA PRO A 35 9.72 -2.86 -24.48
C PRO A 35 10.43 -2.73 -23.13
N ARG A 36 9.73 -2.20 -22.14
CA ARG A 36 10.19 -2.05 -20.74
C ARG A 36 11.19 -0.93 -20.50
N SER A 37 11.55 -0.13 -21.50
CA SER A 37 12.36 1.06 -21.25
C SER A 37 11.57 2.20 -20.58
N ASN A 38 10.24 2.06 -20.50
CA ASN A 38 9.31 2.98 -19.89
C ASN A 38 8.94 2.63 -18.43
N ILE A 39 9.48 1.56 -17.85
CA ILE A 39 9.17 1.14 -16.47
C ILE A 39 10.36 1.35 -15.55
N PRO A 40 10.15 1.88 -14.33
CA PRO A 40 11.23 2.24 -13.41
C PRO A 40 11.83 1.04 -12.65
N PHE A 41 11.48 -0.19 -13.04
CA PHE A 41 11.94 -1.42 -12.39
C PHE A 41 12.31 -2.48 -13.42
N ASN A 42 13.15 -3.44 -13.04
CA ASN A 42 13.60 -4.53 -13.91
C ASN A 42 12.80 -5.83 -13.67
N PRO A 43 11.91 -6.24 -14.61
CA PRO A 43 11.17 -7.49 -14.49
C PRO A 43 11.96 -8.79 -14.76
N LEU A 44 13.22 -8.73 -15.23
CA LEU A 44 13.99 -9.93 -15.61
C LEU A 44 14.82 -10.53 -14.47
N THR A 45 14.72 -10.00 -13.24
CA THR A 45 15.41 -10.61 -12.10
C THR A 45 14.78 -11.96 -11.75
N ARG A 46 15.59 -12.97 -11.42
CA ARG A 46 15.13 -14.32 -11.01
C ARG A 46 14.00 -14.28 -9.95
N PHE A 47 14.06 -13.33 -9.04
CA PHE A 47 13.10 -13.15 -7.95
C PHE A 47 12.16 -11.96 -8.17
N PHE A 48 11.87 -11.60 -9.42
CA PHE A 48 10.95 -10.50 -9.72
C PHE A 48 9.55 -10.75 -9.13
N TRP A 49 9.07 -11.99 -9.20
CA TRP A 49 7.78 -12.37 -8.64
C TRP A 49 7.68 -12.04 -7.14
N LEU A 50 8.75 -12.28 -6.38
CA LEU A 50 8.79 -12.00 -4.95
C LEU A 50 8.75 -10.49 -4.68
N ARG A 51 9.51 -9.71 -5.45
CA ARG A 51 9.52 -8.24 -5.34
C ARG A 51 8.17 -7.64 -5.70
N TYR A 52 7.54 -8.16 -6.75
CA TYR A 52 6.23 -7.73 -7.21
C TYR A 52 5.15 -8.01 -6.14
N TRP A 53 5.06 -9.24 -5.66
CA TRP A 53 4.10 -9.61 -4.63
C TRP A 53 4.38 -8.91 -3.30
N GLY A 54 5.66 -8.72 -2.92
CA GLY A 54 6.05 -7.96 -1.74
C GLY A 54 5.58 -6.51 -1.80
N PHE A 55 5.72 -5.85 -2.96
CA PHE A 55 5.21 -4.49 -3.16
C PHE A 55 3.69 -4.42 -3.01
N CYS A 56 2.95 -5.35 -3.62
CA CYS A 56 1.50 -5.43 -3.49
C CYS A 56 1.07 -5.69 -2.04
N ALA A 57 1.70 -6.66 -1.37
CA ALA A 57 1.40 -7.02 0.01
C ALA A 57 1.70 -5.87 0.97
N ALA A 58 2.80 -5.14 0.77
CA ALA A 58 3.13 -3.98 1.59
C ALA A 58 2.11 -2.85 1.41
N GLY A 59 1.77 -2.47 0.16
CA GLY A 59 0.79 -1.43 -0.11
C GLY A 59 -0.61 -1.76 0.42
N PHE A 60 -1.04 -3.02 0.25
CA PHE A 60 -2.33 -3.51 0.75
C PHE A 60 -2.34 -3.67 2.28
N GLY A 61 -1.24 -4.16 2.86
CA GLY A 61 -1.12 -4.43 4.30
C GLY A 61 -0.87 -3.20 5.16
N LEU A 62 -0.35 -2.11 4.58
CA LEU A 62 0.04 -0.90 5.31
C LEU A 62 -1.11 -0.28 6.14
N PRO A 63 -2.34 -0.11 5.60
CA PRO A 63 -3.47 0.38 6.41
C PRO A 63 -3.77 -0.50 7.64
N PHE A 64 -3.65 -1.82 7.52
CA PHE A 64 -3.91 -2.77 8.61
C PHE A 64 -2.78 -2.78 9.65
N GLY A 65 -1.52 -2.63 9.20
CA GLY A 65 -0.38 -2.48 10.10
C GLY A 65 -0.47 -1.20 10.94
N VAL A 66 -0.95 -0.10 10.35
CA VAL A 66 -1.18 1.17 11.07
C VAL A 66 -2.41 1.06 11.99
N ALA A 67 -3.48 0.41 11.56
CA ALA A 67 -4.69 0.26 12.38
C ALA A 67 -4.45 -0.58 13.65
N GLY A 68 -3.62 -1.62 13.57
CA GLY A 68 -3.26 -2.46 14.73
C GLY A 68 -2.35 -1.77 15.74
N ASN A 69 -1.62 -0.73 15.32
CA ASN A 69 -0.74 0.07 16.14
C ASN A 69 -1.11 1.55 15.99
N GLN A 70 -2.23 1.95 16.61
CA GLN A 70 -2.39 3.36 16.95
C GLN A 70 -1.09 3.81 17.62
N PRO A 71 -0.39 4.85 17.11
CA PRO A 71 0.82 5.31 17.75
C PRO A 71 0.45 5.59 19.19
N THR A 72 1.05 4.85 20.12
CA THR A 72 0.72 4.89 21.54
C THR A 72 0.81 6.33 22.05
N LEU A 73 1.58 7.19 21.38
CA LEU A 73 1.65 8.64 21.56
C LEU A 73 0.34 9.37 21.24
N VAL A 74 -0.38 9.03 20.18
CA VAL A 74 -1.69 9.63 19.85
C VAL A 74 -2.76 9.18 20.83
N LEU A 75 -2.76 7.91 21.26
CA LEU A 75 -3.70 7.43 22.28
C LEU A 75 -3.36 7.99 23.68
N SER A 76 -2.07 8.13 24.00
CA SER A 76 -1.57 8.73 25.25
C SER A 76 -1.84 10.23 25.33
N LEU A 77 -1.72 10.96 24.22
CA LEU A 77 -2.09 12.37 24.13
C LEU A 77 -3.60 12.56 24.10
N TYR A 78 -4.36 11.71 23.41
CA TYR A 78 -5.82 11.77 23.41
C TYR A 78 -6.39 11.46 24.81
N THR A 79 -5.93 10.40 25.48
CA THR A 79 -6.39 10.06 26.84
C THR A 79 -5.95 11.10 27.89
N THR A 80 -4.77 11.71 27.74
CA THR A 80 -4.29 12.78 28.62
C THR A 80 -5.16 14.04 28.52
N ASN A 81 -5.50 14.46 27.30
CA ASN A 81 -6.26 15.69 27.08
C ASN A 81 -7.76 15.55 27.40
N GLN A 82 -8.30 14.32 27.47
CA GLN A 82 -9.71 14.07 27.80
C GLN A 82 -9.94 13.79 29.31
N ASN A 83 -8.89 13.72 30.12
CA ASN A 83 -8.99 13.45 31.56
C ASN A 83 -8.84 14.74 32.39
N PRO A 84 -9.93 15.39 32.82
CA PRO A 84 -9.87 16.63 33.59
C PRO A 84 -9.14 16.46 34.94
N LEU A 85 -9.04 15.23 35.46
CA LEU A 85 -8.30 14.89 36.67
C LEU A 85 -6.76 14.94 36.50
N LEU A 86 -6.27 14.63 35.29
CA LEU A 86 -4.84 14.70 34.98
C LEU A 86 -4.39 16.13 34.65
N GLN A 87 -5.30 16.95 34.12
CA GLN A 87 -5.12 18.40 33.91
C GLN A 87 -5.08 19.21 35.21
N SER A 88 -5.74 18.74 36.27
CA SER A 88 -5.84 19.44 37.57
C SER A 88 -4.54 19.44 38.40
N GLY A 89 -3.47 18.75 37.98
CA GLY A 89 -2.21 18.69 38.75
C GLY A 89 -2.27 17.92 40.07
N LYS A 90 -3.41 17.29 40.41
CA LYS A 90 -3.62 16.48 41.64
C LYS A 90 -3.07 15.06 41.50
N HIS A 91 -1.95 14.93 40.78
CA HIS A 91 -1.46 13.68 40.20
C HIS A 91 -1.19 12.60 41.25
N THR A 92 -0.74 12.95 42.46
CA THR A 92 -0.15 11.97 43.38
C THR A 92 -1.14 11.05 44.09
N ARG A 93 -2.42 11.45 44.25
CA ARG A 93 -3.37 10.66 45.06
C ARG A 93 -4.15 9.62 44.26
N THR A 94 -4.41 9.87 42.98
CA THR A 94 -5.22 9.00 42.11
C THR A 94 -4.42 7.81 41.60
N VAL A 95 -3.14 7.99 41.22
CA VAL A 95 -2.29 6.85 40.81
C VAL A 95 -2.01 5.89 41.95
N GLU A 96 -1.82 6.37 43.18
CA GLU A 96 -1.61 5.50 44.35
C GLU A 96 -2.88 4.71 44.73
N TYR A 97 -4.06 5.31 44.56
CA TYR A 97 -5.33 4.61 44.74
C TYR A 97 -5.56 3.53 43.68
N ILE A 98 -5.30 3.84 42.40
CA ILE A 98 -5.43 2.89 41.29
C ILE A 98 -4.40 1.76 41.42
N ARG A 99 -3.14 2.07 41.78
CA ARG A 99 -2.08 1.08 42.03
C ARG A 99 -2.45 0.15 43.19
N ARG A 100 -3.08 0.66 44.26
CA ARG A 100 -3.59 -0.17 45.37
C ARG A 100 -4.78 -1.04 44.99
N LEU A 101 -5.65 -0.57 44.11
CA LEU A 101 -6.80 -1.36 43.63
C LEU A 101 -6.37 -2.47 42.69
N VAL A 102 -5.47 -2.17 41.74
CA VAL A 102 -4.93 -3.15 40.79
C VAL A 102 -4.06 -4.18 41.52
N GLY A 103 -3.26 -3.77 42.51
CA GLY A 103 -2.49 -4.69 43.35
C GLY A 103 -3.31 -5.60 44.25
N LYS A 104 -4.60 -5.29 44.49
CA LYS A 104 -5.53 -6.13 45.26
C LYS A 104 -6.33 -7.10 44.40
N ALA A 105 -6.34 -6.94 43.08
CA ALA A 105 -7.11 -7.77 42.16
C ALA A 105 -6.41 -9.10 41.76
N HIS A 106 -5.24 -9.38 42.36
CA HIS A 106 -4.42 -10.56 42.07
C HIS A 106 -4.17 -11.42 43.32
N ILE A 107 -5.22 -11.62 44.13
CA ILE A 107 -5.29 -12.61 45.21
C ILE A 107 -6.66 -13.29 45.15
#